data_AF-A0A8J5PM76-F1
#
_entry.id   AF-A0A8J5PM76-F1
#
_cell.length_a   1.000
_cell.length_b   1.000
_cell.length_c   1.000
_cell.angle_alpha   90.00
_cell.angle_beta   90.00
_cell.angle_gamma   90.00
#
_symmetry.space_group_name_H-M   'P 1'
#
loop_
_entity.id
_entity.type
_entity.pdbx_description
1 polymer ?
#
loop_
_entity_poly.entity_id
_entity_poly.type
_entity_poly.pdbx_seq_one_letter_code
_entity_poly.pdbx_strand_id
1 'polypeptide(L)'
;MAANLVLANGSHDGLQHIFRPQEASPQIITGQYKPAQISIHNTSGHASWNWSRIDFVEQDIPKKLNECLQTGGSVTDAKWANRGRSVVAVFGYAVVVVNHCPDDPSQDKAITFGMCLDRSGLGGTHGIEPLPDRKLAIATTSYEATGNIKIVNASSGTSNPYPEFLQELDGLPAVHSLVWDQVTKSLWAVGNDLPPQGKSPSTAQLNRYEYRNGSFSRKPSQVEPIGPPRMLNEEWDDSWWDGAHDITPVPNQRHLLLSTDLDIHLFNLTSASFLHGDEVLQQPFMQGFKPVSSHEKHLPRADIKSLSLHKSSGTLYVQADWKDYFSTLVNHLTFGAQASRAIYFSQSVYRSRWFSPVAGWSVE
;
A
#
# COMPACT_ATOMS: atom_id res chain seq x y z
N MET A 1 49.22 9.19 65.85
CA MET A 1 48.22 10.27 65.72
C MET A 1 47.25 9.82 64.64
N ALA A 2 46.16 9.20 65.06
CA ALA A 2 44.88 9.81 65.42
C ALA A 2 43.99 9.92 64.18
N ALA A 3 42.89 9.16 64.25
CA ALA A 3 41.82 9.06 63.29
C ALA A 3 41.11 10.40 63.07
N ASN A 4 40.42 10.51 61.93
CA ASN A 4 39.07 11.06 61.94
C ASN A 4 38.25 10.41 60.82
N LEU A 5 37.34 9.53 61.25
CA LEU A 5 36.11 9.20 60.55
C LEU A 5 35.27 10.48 60.41
N VAL A 6 34.74 10.71 59.21
CA VAL A 6 33.45 11.38 59.05
C VAL A 6 32.61 10.48 58.14
N LEU A 7 31.61 9.84 58.74
CA LEU A 7 30.46 9.28 58.04
C LEU A 7 29.42 10.40 57.91
N ALA A 8 28.94 10.64 56.70
CA ALA A 8 27.63 11.24 56.48
C ALA A 8 27.03 10.69 55.18
N ASN A 9 25.85 10.07 55.34
CA ASN A 9 25.02 9.44 54.33
C ASN A 9 24.62 10.38 53.18
N GLY A 10 24.59 9.84 51.96
CA GLY A 10 23.96 10.45 50.80
C GLY A 10 23.66 9.40 49.73
N SER A 11 22.41 8.92 49.74
CA SER A 11 21.67 8.15 48.72
C SER A 11 22.43 7.50 47.54
N HIS A 12 22.35 6.17 47.49
CA HIS A 12 22.51 5.38 46.28
C HIS A 12 21.37 5.64 45.30
N ASP A 13 21.59 6.51 44.31
CA ASP A 13 20.78 6.53 43.07
C ASP A 13 21.74 6.58 41.87
N GLY A 14 22.28 5.42 41.54
CA GLY A 14 23.10 5.18 40.36
C GLY A 14 22.34 4.37 39.32
N LEU A 15 21.11 4.77 38.98
CA LEU A 15 20.43 4.26 37.79
C LEU A 15 21.02 4.99 36.58
N GLN A 16 22.03 4.36 35.98
CA GLN A 16 22.43 4.68 34.61
C GLN A 16 21.20 4.50 33.72
N HIS A 17 20.56 5.62 33.36
CA HIS A 17 19.63 5.66 32.25
C HIS A 17 20.40 5.24 31.00
N ILE A 18 20.34 3.94 30.69
CA ILE A 18 20.59 3.45 29.34
C ILE A 18 19.57 4.17 28.47
N PHE A 19 19.99 5.24 27.81
CA PHE A 19 19.27 5.84 26.70
C PHE A 19 19.12 4.75 25.64
N ARG A 20 18.02 3.99 25.73
CA ARG A 20 17.52 3.28 24.57
C ARG A 20 17.20 4.38 23.55
N PRO A 21 17.75 4.34 22.33
CA PRO A 21 17.27 5.19 21.26
C PRO A 21 15.76 5.03 21.22
N GLN A 22 15.02 6.11 21.43
CA GLN A 22 13.59 6.11 21.20
C GLN A 22 13.43 5.76 19.73
N GLU A 23 12.90 4.57 19.44
CA GLU A 23 12.52 4.22 18.06
C GLU A 23 11.66 5.38 17.56
N ALA A 24 12.06 5.95 16.41
CA ALA A 24 11.29 7.03 15.80
C ALA A 24 9.85 6.56 15.66
N SER A 25 8.90 7.39 16.08
CA SER A 25 7.49 7.05 15.99
C SER A 25 7.16 6.61 14.55
N PRO A 26 6.48 5.48 14.35
CA PRO A 26 6.22 4.94 13.03
C PRO A 26 5.43 5.95 12.20
N GLN A 27 5.89 6.15 10.98
CA GLN A 27 5.32 7.11 10.05
C GLN A 27 4.34 6.40 9.10
N ILE A 28 3.45 7.19 8.52
CA ILE A 28 2.41 6.78 7.58
C ILE A 28 2.65 7.52 6.27
N ILE A 29 2.60 6.82 5.14
CA ILE A 29 2.61 7.41 3.81
C ILE A 29 1.19 7.40 3.23
N THR A 30 0.72 8.56 2.77
CA THR A 30 -0.63 8.73 2.24
C THR A 30 -0.60 9.47 0.92
N GLY A 31 -1.33 8.94 -0.07
CA GLY A 31 -1.60 9.62 -1.34
C GLY A 31 -2.90 10.43 -1.25
N GLN A 32 -2.81 11.71 -1.59
CA GLN A 32 -3.93 12.66 -1.61
C GLN A 32 -4.28 13.05 -3.04
N TYR A 33 -5.57 13.26 -3.28
CA TYR A 33 -6.11 13.61 -4.59
C TYR A 33 -6.57 15.07 -4.62
N LYS A 34 -6.42 15.70 -5.80
CA LYS A 34 -6.98 17.03 -6.15
C LYS A 34 -6.79 18.10 -5.05
N PRO A 35 -5.58 18.67 -4.90
CA PRO A 35 -4.37 18.43 -5.70
C PRO A 35 -3.65 17.14 -5.31
N ALA A 36 -2.94 16.54 -6.28
CA ALA A 36 -2.13 15.35 -6.03
C ALA A 36 -0.96 15.68 -5.09
N GLN A 37 -0.82 14.91 -4.02
CA GLN A 37 0.27 15.06 -3.05
C GLN A 37 0.55 13.71 -2.37
N ILE A 38 1.80 13.48 -2.02
CA ILE A 38 2.22 12.41 -1.13
C ILE A 38 2.65 13.07 0.19
N SER A 39 2.14 12.59 1.32
CA SER A 39 2.66 13.00 2.63
C SER A 39 3.17 11.81 3.41
N ILE A 40 4.25 12.03 4.16
CA ILE A 40 4.69 11.15 5.24
C ILE A 40 4.39 11.89 6.55
N HIS A 41 3.56 11.29 7.39
CA HIS A 41 3.01 11.91 8.58
C HIS A 41 2.94 10.95 9.77
N ASN A 42 2.76 11.48 10.96
CA ASN A 42 2.52 10.66 12.14
C ASN A 42 1.04 10.26 12.26
N THR A 43 0.74 9.47 13.28
CA THR A 43 -0.62 9.00 13.56
C THR A 43 -1.59 10.14 13.89
N SER A 44 -1.13 11.32 14.34
CA SER A 44 -1.98 12.50 14.54
C SER A 44 -2.22 13.33 13.27
N GLY A 45 -1.67 12.93 12.13
CA GLY A 45 -1.80 13.65 10.85
C GLY A 45 -0.79 14.76 10.64
N HIS A 46 0.19 14.95 11.53
CA HIS A 46 1.24 15.93 11.32
C HIS A 46 2.26 15.41 10.31
N ALA A 47 2.31 16.04 9.14
CA ALA A 47 3.25 15.73 8.08
C ALA A 47 4.67 16.19 8.45
N SER A 48 5.63 15.27 8.33
CA SER A 48 7.07 15.55 8.43
C SER A 48 7.74 15.69 7.06
N TRP A 49 7.11 15.18 6.01
CA TRP A 49 7.58 15.27 4.64
C TRP A 49 6.39 15.30 3.69
N ASN A 50 6.48 16.10 2.63
CA ASN A 50 5.47 16.22 1.58
C ASN A 50 6.15 16.28 0.22
N TRP A 51 5.51 15.71 -0.78
CA TRP A 51 5.93 15.78 -2.17
C TRP A 51 4.75 16.01 -3.10
N SER A 52 4.90 16.98 -3.98
CA SER A 52 3.84 17.55 -4.82
C SER A 52 4.43 18.18 -6.08
N ARG A 53 3.59 18.82 -6.88
CA ARG A 53 4.00 19.59 -8.06
C ARG A 53 5.12 20.59 -7.80
N ILE A 54 5.11 21.25 -6.65
CA ILE A 54 6.12 22.27 -6.30
C ILE A 54 7.52 21.65 -6.24
N ASP A 55 7.62 20.38 -5.86
CA ASP A 55 8.89 19.71 -5.63
C ASP A 55 9.54 19.21 -6.93
N PHE A 56 8.77 18.94 -7.99
CA PHE A 56 9.31 18.36 -9.23
C PHE A 56 9.27 19.29 -10.46
N VAL A 57 8.50 20.38 -10.43
CA VAL A 57 8.26 21.19 -11.64
C VAL A 57 9.56 21.77 -12.23
N GLU A 58 10.52 22.13 -11.37
CA GLU A 58 11.84 22.67 -11.76
C GLU A 58 12.95 21.60 -11.80
N GLN A 59 12.64 20.31 -11.57
CA GLN A 59 13.66 19.27 -11.68
C GLN A 59 14.04 19.01 -13.14
N ASP A 60 15.30 18.65 -13.38
CA ASP A 60 15.80 18.26 -14.70
C ASP A 60 15.32 16.85 -15.09
N ILE A 61 14.06 16.78 -15.51
CA ILE A 61 13.40 15.56 -16.00
C ILE A 61 12.86 15.82 -17.42
N PRO A 62 12.70 14.77 -18.26
CA PRO A 62 12.15 14.97 -19.60
C PRO A 62 10.78 15.66 -19.55
N LYS A 63 10.59 16.64 -20.44
CA LYS A 63 9.34 17.40 -20.55
C LYS A 63 8.10 16.51 -20.54
N LYS A 64 8.14 15.38 -21.25
CA LYS A 64 7.02 14.45 -21.33
C LYS A 64 6.70 13.79 -19.98
N LEU A 65 7.72 13.41 -19.20
CA LEU A 65 7.51 12.88 -17.85
C LEU A 65 6.90 13.96 -16.93
N ASN A 66 7.40 15.19 -17.03
CA ASN A 66 6.86 16.33 -16.30
C ASN A 66 5.38 16.57 -16.65
N GLU A 67 5.01 16.51 -17.94
CA GLU A 67 3.62 16.57 -18.40
C GLU A 67 2.76 15.45 -17.80
N CYS A 68 3.24 14.20 -17.77
CA CYS A 68 2.51 13.07 -17.17
C CYS A 68 2.28 13.23 -15.66
N LEU A 69 3.23 13.85 -14.95
CA LEU A 69 3.11 14.14 -13.51
C LEU A 69 2.16 15.30 -13.23
N GLN A 70 2.11 16.30 -14.10
CA GLN A 70 1.20 17.43 -13.99
C GLN A 70 -0.22 17.09 -14.46
N THR A 71 -0.35 16.11 -15.35
CA THR A 71 -1.63 15.65 -15.87
C THR A 71 -2.18 14.59 -14.91
N GLY A 72 -3.33 14.89 -14.30
CA GLY A 72 -3.97 14.01 -13.32
C GLY A 72 -3.84 14.53 -11.89
N GLY A 73 -4.88 14.27 -11.10
CA GLY A 73 -4.99 14.73 -9.72
C GLY A 73 -4.99 13.58 -8.72
N SER A 74 -4.46 12.41 -9.09
CA SER A 74 -4.59 11.16 -8.34
C SER A 74 -3.25 10.66 -7.81
N VAL A 75 -3.29 10.03 -6.65
CA VAL A 75 -2.19 9.23 -6.11
C VAL A 75 -2.74 7.87 -5.67
N THR A 76 -2.82 6.91 -6.60
CA THR A 76 -3.51 5.63 -6.37
C THR A 76 -2.75 4.68 -5.45
N ASP A 77 -1.41 4.77 -5.41
CA ASP A 77 -0.60 4.03 -4.44
C ASP A 77 0.71 4.75 -4.17
N ALA A 78 1.20 4.62 -2.94
CA ALA A 78 2.51 5.12 -2.51
C ALA A 78 3.06 4.19 -1.43
N LYS A 79 4.29 3.72 -1.61
CA LYS A 79 4.92 2.74 -0.72
C LYS A 79 6.31 3.16 -0.31
N TRP A 80 6.66 2.71 0.89
CA TRP A 80 8.04 2.68 1.38
C TRP A 80 8.91 1.83 0.45
N ALA A 81 10.13 2.29 0.17
CA ALA A 81 11.11 1.55 -0.61
C ALA A 81 12.53 1.86 -0.12
N ASN A 82 13.49 1.00 -0.48
CA ASN A 82 14.92 1.25 -0.28
C ASN A 82 15.25 1.67 1.16
N ARG A 83 14.81 0.88 2.15
CA ARG A 83 15.06 1.15 3.58
C ARG A 83 14.51 2.49 4.08
N GLY A 84 13.46 3.01 3.42
CA GLY A 84 12.86 4.29 3.73
C GLY A 84 13.64 5.48 3.18
N ARG A 85 14.63 5.24 2.31
CA ARG A 85 15.35 6.28 1.56
C ARG A 85 14.66 6.64 0.25
N SER A 86 13.56 5.97 -0.08
CA SER A 86 12.78 6.27 -1.27
C SER A 86 11.30 6.00 -1.06
N VAL A 87 10.49 6.69 -1.84
CA VAL A 87 9.06 6.46 -2.05
C VAL A 87 8.88 5.99 -3.47
N VAL A 88 8.13 4.90 -3.66
CA VAL A 88 7.60 4.55 -4.98
C VAL A 88 6.13 4.94 -5.03
N ALA A 89 5.66 5.51 -6.13
CA ALA A 89 4.29 5.97 -6.22
C ALA A 89 3.71 5.92 -7.64
N VAL A 90 2.40 5.75 -7.70
CA VAL A 90 1.59 6.12 -8.87
C VAL A 90 1.07 7.53 -8.63
N PHE A 91 1.54 8.50 -9.39
CA PHE A 91 1.24 9.92 -9.21
C PHE A 91 0.83 10.54 -10.55
N GLY A 92 -0.37 11.10 -10.61
CA GLY A 92 -0.96 11.56 -11.86
C GLY A 92 -1.03 10.43 -12.88
N TYR A 93 -0.51 10.65 -14.08
CA TYR A 93 -0.32 9.62 -15.11
C TYR A 93 1.13 9.11 -15.16
N ALA A 94 1.82 8.99 -14.03
CA ALA A 94 3.17 8.44 -13.97
C ALA A 94 3.39 7.46 -12.81
N VAL A 95 4.35 6.56 -12.98
CA VAL A 95 5.00 5.86 -11.87
C VAL A 95 6.35 6.55 -11.62
N VAL A 96 6.65 6.83 -10.36
CA VAL A 96 7.91 7.47 -9.95
C VAL A 96 8.57 6.76 -8.79
N VAL A 97 9.91 6.86 -8.74
CA VAL A 97 10.70 6.67 -7.53
C VAL A 97 11.24 8.04 -7.12
N VAL A 98 10.95 8.44 -5.89
CA VAL A 98 11.31 9.73 -5.31
C VAL A 98 12.23 9.47 -4.12
N ASN A 99 13.33 10.20 -4.04
CA ASN A 99 14.20 10.15 -2.87
C ASN A 99 13.49 10.67 -1.62
N HIS A 100 13.68 9.96 -0.50
CA HIS A 100 13.30 10.38 0.83
C HIS A 100 14.57 10.46 1.68
N CYS A 101 15.18 11.62 1.65
CA CYS A 101 16.46 11.93 2.30
C CYS A 101 16.31 13.23 3.11
N PRO A 102 15.39 13.32 4.09
CA PRO A 102 15.10 14.58 4.79
C PRO A 102 16.31 15.19 5.53
N ASP A 103 17.33 14.36 5.76
CA ASP A 103 18.64 14.66 6.34
C ASP A 103 19.68 15.16 5.30
N ASP A 104 19.41 15.05 4.00
CA ASP A 104 20.20 15.61 2.89
C ASP A 104 19.28 16.34 1.88
N PRO A 105 19.00 17.64 2.10
CA PRO A 105 18.13 18.42 1.24
C PRO A 105 18.57 18.51 -0.24
N SER A 106 19.84 18.22 -0.55
CA SER A 106 20.33 18.26 -1.94
C SER A 106 19.87 17.06 -2.76
N GLN A 107 19.52 15.96 -2.10
CA GLN A 107 19.05 14.73 -2.72
C GLN A 107 17.58 14.41 -2.41
N ASP A 108 17.03 14.98 -1.34
CA ASP A 108 15.64 14.79 -0.95
C ASP A 108 14.70 15.18 -2.09
N LYS A 109 13.58 14.46 -2.21
CA LYS A 109 12.50 14.74 -3.18
C LYS A 109 12.88 14.66 -4.67
N ALA A 110 14.12 14.34 -5.00
CA ALA A 110 14.55 14.13 -6.37
C ALA A 110 13.89 12.88 -6.97
N ILE A 111 13.40 13.00 -8.21
CA ILE A 111 12.90 11.85 -8.98
C ILE A 111 14.10 11.07 -9.51
N THR A 112 14.24 9.82 -9.09
CA THR A 112 15.34 8.93 -9.53
C THR A 112 14.90 7.95 -10.61
N PHE A 113 13.60 7.72 -10.76
CA PHE A 113 13.01 6.98 -11.87
C PHE A 113 11.63 7.56 -12.17
N GLY A 114 11.24 7.59 -13.45
CA GLY A 114 9.91 7.99 -13.84
C GLY A 114 9.48 7.39 -15.16
N MET A 115 8.23 6.95 -15.23
CA MET A 115 7.60 6.39 -16.41
C MET A 115 6.18 6.95 -16.56
N CYS A 116 5.82 7.35 -17.78
CA CYS A 116 4.45 7.74 -18.12
C CYS A 116 3.54 6.52 -18.29
N LEU A 117 2.29 6.68 -17.88
CA LEU A 117 1.22 5.68 -17.93
C LEU A 117 0.18 5.96 -19.02
N ASP A 118 0.37 7.04 -19.78
CA ASP A 118 -0.52 7.49 -20.86
C ASP A 118 -0.44 6.64 -22.14
N ARG A 119 0.26 5.50 -22.09
CA ARG A 119 0.42 4.54 -23.20
C ARG A 119 0.33 3.11 -22.69
N SER A 120 0.29 2.17 -23.64
CA SER A 120 0.43 0.73 -23.38
C SER A 120 -0.61 0.16 -22.41
N GLY A 121 -1.82 0.75 -22.38
CA GLY A 121 -2.93 0.28 -21.56
C GLY A 121 -2.78 0.52 -20.04
N LEU A 122 -1.87 1.41 -19.62
CA LEU A 122 -1.58 1.66 -18.20
C LEU A 122 -2.39 2.79 -17.55
N GLY A 123 -3.35 3.38 -18.27
CA GLY A 123 -4.16 4.49 -17.76
C GLY A 123 -4.99 4.16 -16.51
N GLY A 124 -5.24 2.86 -16.26
CA GLY A 124 -5.92 2.34 -15.07
C GLY A 124 -4.96 1.83 -13.98
N THR A 125 -3.73 2.34 -13.90
CA THR A 125 -2.76 1.87 -12.88
C THR A 125 -3.23 2.18 -11.47
N HIS A 126 -3.41 1.14 -10.65
CA HIS A 126 -3.86 1.25 -9.26
C HIS A 126 -2.83 0.74 -8.25
N GLY A 127 -1.89 -0.11 -8.66
CA GLY A 127 -0.94 -0.74 -7.74
C GLY A 127 0.48 -0.72 -8.27
N ILE A 128 1.42 -0.60 -7.36
CA ILE A 128 2.85 -0.72 -7.62
C ILE A 128 3.50 -1.54 -6.52
N GLU A 129 4.58 -2.26 -6.85
CA GLU A 129 5.34 -3.02 -5.87
C GLU A 129 6.84 -2.97 -6.18
N PRO A 130 7.69 -2.50 -5.24
CA PRO A 130 9.13 -2.72 -5.28
C PRO A 130 9.46 -4.20 -5.36
N LEU A 131 10.35 -4.54 -6.30
CA LEU A 131 10.83 -5.89 -6.48
C LEU A 131 12.35 -5.94 -6.33
N PRO A 132 12.91 -7.14 -6.06
CA PRO A 132 14.36 -7.34 -6.09
C PRO A 132 15.00 -6.87 -7.40
N ASP A 133 16.31 -6.60 -7.34
CA ASP A 133 17.13 -6.19 -8.47
C ASP A 133 16.69 -4.85 -9.09
N ARG A 134 16.15 -3.93 -8.27
CA ARG A 134 15.67 -2.60 -8.68
C ARG A 134 14.61 -2.68 -9.78
N LYS A 135 13.73 -3.67 -9.69
CA LYS A 135 12.56 -3.80 -10.56
C LYS A 135 11.34 -3.20 -9.88
N LEU A 136 10.35 -2.83 -10.68
CA LEU A 136 9.01 -2.47 -10.20
C LEU A 136 7.99 -3.30 -10.93
N ALA A 137 7.01 -3.84 -10.20
CA ALA A 137 5.77 -4.34 -10.77
C ALA A 137 4.73 -3.22 -10.77
N ILE A 138 4.01 -3.06 -11.88
CA ILE A 138 2.97 -2.07 -12.09
C ILE A 138 1.69 -2.84 -12.42
N ALA A 139 0.65 -2.68 -11.59
CA ALA A 139 -0.66 -3.28 -11.77
C ALA A 139 -1.66 -2.27 -12.35
N THR A 140 -2.29 -2.66 -13.45
CA THR A 140 -3.34 -1.88 -14.09
C THR A 140 -4.67 -2.60 -14.07
N THR A 141 -5.73 -1.82 -13.86
CA THR A 141 -7.09 -2.28 -14.06
C THR A 141 -7.41 -2.16 -15.55
N SER A 142 -7.70 -3.29 -16.18
CA SER A 142 -8.15 -3.36 -17.57
C SER A 142 -9.15 -4.50 -17.73
N TYR A 143 -9.86 -4.48 -18.86
CA TYR A 143 -10.78 -5.54 -19.23
C TYR A 143 -10.08 -6.81 -19.75
N GLU A 144 -8.81 -6.67 -20.15
CA GLU A 144 -8.04 -7.78 -20.71
C GLU A 144 -7.56 -8.72 -19.61
N ALA A 145 -7.35 -10.00 -19.92
CA ALA A 145 -6.74 -10.94 -18.99
C ALA A 145 -5.20 -11.03 -19.14
N THR A 146 -4.62 -10.28 -20.07
CA THR A 146 -3.21 -10.37 -20.45
C THR A 146 -2.46 -9.08 -20.19
N GLY A 147 -1.24 -9.18 -19.67
CA GLY A 147 -0.32 -8.06 -19.51
C GLY A 147 -0.76 -6.95 -18.56
N ASN A 148 -1.60 -7.24 -17.58
CA ASN A 148 -2.05 -6.26 -16.58
C ASN A 148 -1.06 -6.02 -15.44
N ILE A 149 -0.05 -6.89 -15.31
CA ILE A 149 1.09 -6.67 -14.42
C ILE A 149 2.32 -6.52 -15.30
N LYS A 150 2.94 -5.35 -15.27
CA LYS A 150 4.12 -5.05 -16.08
C LYS A 150 5.34 -4.86 -15.19
N ILE A 151 6.45 -5.46 -15.59
CA ILE A 151 7.71 -5.39 -14.86
C ILE A 151 8.64 -4.43 -15.59
N VAL A 152 9.16 -3.42 -14.89
CA VAL A 152 10.10 -2.45 -15.43
C VAL A 152 11.40 -2.43 -14.62
N ASN A 153 12.49 -2.00 -15.25
CA ASN A 153 13.75 -1.75 -14.57
C ASN A 153 13.77 -0.31 -14.04
N ALA A 154 13.63 -0.11 -12.73
CA ALA A 154 13.69 1.22 -12.13
C ALA A 154 15.09 1.85 -12.22
N SER A 155 16.13 1.07 -12.53
CA SER A 155 17.48 1.60 -12.75
C SER A 155 17.65 2.35 -14.07
N SER A 156 16.65 2.37 -14.96
CA SER A 156 16.72 3.13 -16.22
C SER A 156 16.69 4.65 -16.02
N GLY A 157 16.40 5.11 -14.80
CA GLY A 157 16.36 6.52 -14.46
C GLY A 157 15.16 7.26 -15.05
N THR A 158 15.29 8.58 -15.20
CA THR A 158 14.25 9.46 -15.75
C THR A 158 14.39 9.71 -17.24
N SER A 159 15.52 9.36 -17.85
CA SER A 159 15.91 9.76 -19.22
C SER A 159 14.92 9.31 -20.31
N ASN A 160 14.31 8.13 -20.14
CA ASN A 160 13.29 7.61 -21.03
C ASN A 160 11.94 7.51 -20.29
N PRO A 161 10.94 8.35 -20.61
CA PRO A 161 9.62 8.28 -19.97
C PRO A 161 8.81 7.04 -20.37
N TYR A 162 9.28 6.25 -21.33
CA TYR A 162 8.66 5.02 -21.82
C TYR A 162 9.69 3.88 -21.86
N PRO A 163 10.20 3.43 -20.71
CA PRO A 163 11.11 2.29 -20.67
C PRO A 163 10.41 1.03 -21.20
N GLU A 164 11.20 0.12 -21.78
CA GLU A 164 10.68 -1.17 -22.22
C GLU A 164 10.25 -2.01 -21.00
N PHE A 165 9.18 -2.79 -21.18
CA PHE A 165 8.77 -3.77 -20.20
C PHE A 165 9.71 -4.97 -20.26
N LEU A 166 10.27 -5.34 -19.11
CA LEU A 166 11.07 -6.57 -18.99
C LEU A 166 10.18 -7.80 -19.15
N GLN A 167 8.98 -7.75 -18.57
CA GLN A 167 8.00 -8.83 -18.56
C GLN A 167 6.58 -8.29 -18.44
N GLU A 168 5.62 -9.09 -18.90
CA GLU A 168 4.19 -8.88 -18.73
C GLU A 168 3.59 -10.17 -18.17
N LEU A 169 2.78 -10.07 -17.10
CA LEU A 169 2.13 -11.22 -16.46
C LEU A 169 0.62 -11.22 -16.77
N ASP A 170 0.10 -12.42 -17.02
CA ASP A 170 -1.27 -12.67 -17.46
C ASP A 170 -2.10 -13.33 -16.35
N GLY A 171 -3.39 -13.55 -16.62
CA GLY A 171 -4.28 -14.38 -15.81
C GLY A 171 -5.10 -13.61 -14.76
N LEU A 172 -5.08 -12.28 -14.81
CA LEU A 172 -5.83 -11.44 -13.87
C LEU A 172 -6.26 -10.14 -14.55
N PRO A 173 -7.52 -10.03 -15.00
CA PRO A 173 -8.19 -8.75 -15.22
C PRO A 173 -8.22 -7.87 -13.96
N ALA A 174 -8.45 -6.57 -14.17
CA ALA A 174 -8.73 -5.62 -13.08
C ALA A 174 -7.73 -5.69 -11.89
N VAL A 175 -6.41 -5.74 -12.15
CA VAL A 175 -5.43 -5.87 -11.06
C VAL A 175 -5.32 -4.58 -10.26
N HIS A 176 -5.63 -4.65 -8.97
CA HIS A 176 -5.66 -3.47 -8.10
C HIS A 176 -4.44 -3.36 -7.18
N SER A 177 -3.95 -4.47 -6.62
CA SER A 177 -2.86 -4.43 -5.62
C SER A 177 -1.91 -5.62 -5.75
N LEU A 178 -0.68 -5.38 -5.30
CA LEU A 178 0.49 -6.24 -5.45
C LEU A 178 1.27 -6.28 -4.14
N VAL A 179 1.82 -7.44 -3.81
CA VAL A 179 2.69 -7.66 -2.63
C VAL A 179 3.80 -8.64 -3.00
N TRP A 180 5.05 -8.25 -2.75
CA TRP A 180 6.20 -9.12 -2.86
C TRP A 180 6.36 -9.96 -1.58
N ASP A 181 6.47 -11.27 -1.78
CA ASP A 181 6.81 -12.23 -0.74
C ASP A 181 8.26 -12.70 -0.91
N GLN A 182 9.15 -12.14 -0.09
CA GLN A 182 10.57 -12.48 -0.13
C GLN A 182 10.83 -13.95 0.23
N VAL A 183 10.04 -14.54 1.11
CA VAL A 183 10.28 -15.89 1.65
C VAL A 183 10.09 -16.93 0.56
N THR A 184 9.00 -16.83 -0.19
CA THR A 184 8.70 -17.77 -1.29
C THR A 184 9.15 -17.24 -2.66
N LYS A 185 9.78 -16.06 -2.70
CA LYS A 185 10.16 -15.34 -3.92
C LYS A 185 9.00 -15.30 -4.91
N SER A 186 7.90 -14.69 -4.50
CA SER A 186 6.67 -14.67 -5.28
C SER A 186 6.01 -13.30 -5.23
N LEU A 187 5.39 -12.90 -6.33
CA LEU A 187 4.51 -11.75 -6.37
C LEU A 187 3.07 -12.23 -6.18
N TRP A 188 2.40 -11.74 -5.14
CA TRP A 188 0.98 -11.91 -4.95
C TRP A 188 0.24 -10.72 -5.54
N ALA A 189 -0.87 -10.99 -6.21
CA ALA A 189 -1.68 -9.98 -6.88
C ALA A 189 -3.16 -10.25 -6.62
N VAL A 190 -3.94 -9.17 -6.57
CA VAL A 190 -5.40 -9.25 -6.54
C VAL A 190 -6.05 -8.49 -7.68
N GLY A 191 -7.13 -9.09 -8.16
CA GLY A 191 -8.01 -8.59 -9.21
C GLY A 191 -9.17 -9.56 -9.31
N ASN A 192 -9.67 -9.79 -10.53
CA ASN A 192 -10.81 -10.66 -10.76
C ASN A 192 -10.54 -11.64 -11.92
N ASP A 193 -11.28 -12.75 -11.99
CA ASP A 193 -11.23 -13.68 -13.12
C ASP A 193 -11.76 -13.07 -14.43
N LEU A 194 -12.72 -12.18 -14.30
CA LEU A 194 -13.34 -11.36 -15.34
C LEU A 194 -13.45 -9.92 -14.83
N PRO A 195 -13.53 -8.92 -15.72
CA PRO A 195 -13.73 -7.54 -15.30
C PRO A 195 -14.97 -7.39 -14.40
N PRO A 196 -14.89 -6.68 -13.26
CA PRO A 196 -16.01 -6.58 -12.31
C PRO A 196 -17.19 -5.81 -12.88
N GLN A 197 -16.97 -4.96 -13.89
CA GLN A 197 -18.05 -4.30 -14.62
C GLN A 197 -18.58 -5.22 -15.74
N GLY A 198 -19.84 -5.62 -15.67
CA GLY A 198 -20.47 -6.38 -16.74
C GLY A 198 -21.62 -7.29 -16.31
N LYS A 199 -22.14 -8.06 -17.28
CA LYS A 199 -23.29 -8.96 -17.09
C LYS A 199 -22.89 -10.38 -16.66
N SER A 200 -21.65 -10.77 -16.88
CA SER A 200 -21.17 -12.11 -16.54
C SER A 200 -20.68 -12.12 -15.10
N PRO A 201 -21.01 -13.15 -14.29
CA PRO A 201 -20.47 -13.29 -12.94
C PRO A 201 -18.95 -13.19 -12.92
N SER A 202 -18.45 -12.24 -12.14
CA SER A 202 -17.02 -12.01 -11.92
C SER A 202 -16.68 -12.32 -10.46
N THR A 203 -15.54 -12.97 -10.26
CA THR A 203 -15.05 -13.47 -8.99
C THR A 203 -13.73 -12.79 -8.65
N ALA A 204 -13.65 -12.18 -7.47
CA ALA A 204 -12.39 -11.69 -6.91
C ALA A 204 -11.39 -12.84 -6.70
N GLN A 205 -10.13 -12.64 -7.11
CA GLN A 205 -9.08 -13.66 -7.08
C GLN A 205 -7.78 -13.15 -6.47
N LEU A 206 -7.10 -14.06 -5.76
CA LEU A 206 -5.73 -13.93 -5.32
C LEU A 206 -4.83 -14.83 -6.17
N ASN A 207 -3.86 -14.23 -6.86
CA ASN A 207 -2.95 -14.94 -7.75
C ASN A 207 -1.50 -14.85 -7.26
N ARG A 208 -0.75 -15.96 -7.42
CA ARG A 208 0.68 -16.03 -7.11
C ARG A 208 1.52 -16.22 -8.36
N TYR A 209 2.52 -15.37 -8.56
CA TYR A 209 3.50 -15.47 -9.63
C TYR A 209 4.88 -15.80 -9.05
N GLU A 210 5.43 -16.96 -9.39
CA GLU A 210 6.75 -17.37 -8.88
C GLU A 210 7.87 -16.62 -9.59
N TYR A 211 8.88 -16.22 -8.82
CA TYR A 211 10.10 -15.60 -9.32
C TYR A 211 11.27 -16.58 -9.24
N ARG A 212 11.82 -16.93 -10.40
CA ARG A 212 12.96 -17.85 -10.54
C ARG A 212 13.94 -17.30 -11.57
N ASN A 213 15.23 -17.38 -11.26
CA ASN A 213 16.32 -17.00 -12.17
C ASN A 213 16.21 -15.58 -12.75
N GLY A 214 15.74 -14.61 -11.95
CA GLY A 214 15.64 -13.22 -12.38
C GLY A 214 14.33 -12.83 -13.09
N SER A 215 13.41 -13.78 -13.27
CA SER A 215 12.16 -13.61 -14.02
C SER A 215 10.96 -14.24 -13.32
N PHE A 216 9.75 -13.80 -13.65
CA PHE A 216 8.50 -14.38 -13.21
C PHE A 216 7.96 -15.40 -14.21
N SER A 217 7.19 -16.36 -13.73
CA SER A 217 6.26 -17.10 -14.59
C SER A 217 5.23 -16.14 -15.18
N ARG A 218 5.00 -16.20 -16.50
CA ARG A 218 4.01 -15.35 -17.18
C ARG A 218 2.58 -15.58 -16.69
N LYS A 219 2.23 -16.82 -16.35
CA LYS A 219 0.92 -17.20 -15.78
C LYS A 219 1.05 -17.43 -14.27
N PRO A 220 -0.04 -17.26 -13.51
CA PRO A 220 -0.02 -17.56 -12.09
C PRO A 220 0.25 -19.05 -11.85
N SER A 221 1.07 -19.31 -10.84
CA SER A 221 1.35 -20.65 -10.31
C SER A 221 0.24 -21.16 -9.38
N GLN A 222 -0.55 -20.24 -8.83
CA GLN A 222 -1.66 -20.51 -7.91
C GLN A 222 -2.70 -19.41 -8.11
N VAL A 223 -3.97 -19.81 -8.12
CA VAL A 223 -5.15 -18.96 -8.29
C VAL A 223 -6.15 -19.38 -7.23
N GLU A 224 -6.52 -18.45 -6.35
CA GLU A 224 -7.43 -18.69 -5.23
C GLU A 224 -8.63 -17.75 -5.36
N PRO A 225 -9.85 -18.27 -5.61
CA PRO A 225 -11.06 -17.47 -5.50
C PRO A 225 -11.24 -16.99 -4.07
N ILE A 226 -11.40 -15.68 -3.88
CA ILE A 226 -11.56 -15.07 -2.54
C ILE A 226 -12.95 -15.37 -1.96
N GLY A 227 -13.95 -15.55 -2.82
CA GLY A 227 -15.32 -15.90 -2.45
C GLY A 227 -16.15 -16.21 -3.69
N PRO A 228 -17.44 -16.56 -3.56
CA PRO A 228 -18.33 -16.68 -4.70
C PRO A 228 -18.59 -15.32 -5.36
N PRO A 229 -18.88 -15.26 -6.68
CA PRO A 229 -19.23 -14.02 -7.36
C PRO A 229 -20.50 -13.43 -6.74
N ARG A 230 -20.45 -12.14 -6.40
CA ARG A 230 -21.58 -11.40 -5.82
C ARG A 230 -21.74 -10.06 -6.51
N MET A 231 -22.97 -9.74 -6.89
CA MET A 231 -23.31 -8.45 -7.47
C MET A 231 -23.51 -7.43 -6.33
N LEU A 232 -23.03 -6.19 -6.53
CA LEU A 232 -23.10 -5.12 -5.54
C LEU A 232 -24.40 -4.31 -5.62
N ASN A 233 -25.53 -4.97 -5.85
CA ASN A 233 -26.83 -4.32 -6.10
C ASN A 233 -27.40 -3.53 -4.90
N GLU A 234 -26.83 -3.71 -3.70
CA GLU A 234 -27.21 -2.91 -2.53
C GLU A 234 -26.65 -1.48 -2.60
N GLU A 235 -25.43 -1.32 -3.15
CA GLU A 235 -24.75 -0.03 -3.24
C GLU A 235 -24.75 0.55 -4.66
N TRP A 236 -24.44 -0.28 -5.64
CA TRP A 236 -24.29 0.07 -7.05
C TRP A 236 -25.45 -0.49 -7.89
N ASP A 237 -25.57 -0.05 -9.14
CA ASP A 237 -26.56 -0.61 -10.08
C ASP A 237 -26.18 -2.05 -10.49
N ASP A 238 -27.11 -2.78 -11.14
CA ASP A 238 -27.00 -4.19 -11.60
C ASP A 238 -25.94 -4.43 -12.71
N SER A 239 -24.72 -3.94 -12.49
CA SER A 239 -23.62 -3.96 -13.45
C SER A 239 -22.24 -4.14 -12.82
N TRP A 240 -22.16 -4.17 -11.48
CA TRP A 240 -20.90 -4.26 -10.76
C TRP A 240 -20.85 -5.51 -9.87
N TRP A 241 -19.83 -6.32 -10.08
CA TRP A 241 -19.49 -7.51 -9.29
C TRP A 241 -18.40 -7.18 -8.28
N ASP A 242 -18.40 -7.89 -7.16
CA ASP A 242 -17.41 -7.76 -6.09
C ASP A 242 -15.98 -7.87 -6.63
N GLY A 243 -15.22 -6.78 -6.50
CA GLY A 243 -13.85 -6.66 -6.97
C GLY A 243 -12.85 -6.61 -5.82
N ALA A 244 -11.67 -7.22 -6.00
CA ALA A 244 -10.60 -7.11 -5.02
C ALA A 244 -9.90 -5.74 -5.09
N HIS A 245 -9.63 -5.12 -3.94
CA HIS A 245 -9.06 -3.75 -3.86
C HIS A 245 -7.65 -3.69 -3.33
N ASP A 246 -7.37 -4.30 -2.18
CA ASP A 246 -6.04 -4.24 -1.57
C ASP A 246 -5.62 -5.59 -0.99
N ILE A 247 -4.31 -5.77 -0.91
CA ILE A 247 -3.67 -6.87 -0.21
C ILE A 247 -2.53 -6.34 0.63
N THR A 248 -2.39 -6.91 1.82
CA THR A 248 -1.32 -6.54 2.73
C THR A 248 -0.86 -7.74 3.56
N PRO A 249 0.46 -7.92 3.73
CA PRO A 249 1.01 -8.88 4.67
C PRO A 249 0.56 -8.67 6.12
N VAL A 250 0.35 -9.77 6.85
CA VAL A 250 0.22 -9.72 8.32
C VAL A 250 1.59 -9.85 8.99
N PRO A 251 2.00 -8.90 9.85
CA PRO A 251 3.32 -8.91 10.48
C PRO A 251 3.64 -10.20 11.26
N ASN A 252 4.78 -10.82 10.96
CA ASN A 252 5.30 -12.09 11.52
C ASN A 252 4.36 -13.29 11.36
N GLN A 253 3.40 -13.21 10.44
CA GLN A 253 2.49 -14.30 10.13
C GLN A 253 2.53 -14.59 8.63
N ARG A 254 2.31 -15.84 8.24
CA ARG A 254 2.24 -16.24 6.83
C ARG A 254 0.81 -16.10 6.32
N HIS A 255 0.26 -14.89 6.46
CA HIS A 255 -1.09 -14.54 6.06
C HIS A 255 -1.13 -13.24 5.25
N LEU A 256 -2.02 -13.20 4.27
CA LEU A 256 -2.38 -11.99 3.55
C LEU A 256 -3.76 -11.54 4.02
N LEU A 257 -3.89 -10.28 4.42
CA LEU A 257 -5.18 -9.63 4.63
C LEU A 257 -5.58 -8.95 3.32
N LEU A 258 -6.83 -9.15 2.91
CA LEU A 258 -7.38 -8.67 1.66
C LEU A 258 -8.68 -7.91 1.91
N SER A 259 -8.98 -6.94 1.05
CA SER A 259 -10.30 -6.33 0.95
C SER A 259 -10.88 -6.48 -0.45
N THR A 260 -12.19 -6.66 -0.51
CA THR A 260 -12.99 -6.56 -1.73
C THR A 260 -13.97 -5.39 -1.61
N ASP A 261 -14.81 -5.19 -2.62
CA ASP A 261 -15.90 -4.23 -2.53
C ASP A 261 -16.88 -4.62 -1.40
N LEU A 262 -17.07 -5.90 -1.09
CA LEU A 262 -18.04 -6.35 -0.09
C LEU A 262 -17.49 -6.59 1.31
N ASP A 263 -16.27 -7.11 1.41
CA ASP A 263 -15.79 -7.63 2.69
C ASP A 263 -14.26 -7.66 2.82
N ILE A 264 -13.80 -8.15 3.96
CA ILE A 264 -12.40 -8.43 4.26
C ILE A 264 -12.16 -9.93 4.40
N HIS A 265 -10.96 -10.35 4.03
CA HIS A 265 -10.57 -11.75 3.98
C HIS A 265 -9.16 -11.93 4.51
N LEU A 266 -8.90 -13.05 5.19
CA LEU A 266 -7.56 -13.41 5.65
C LEU A 266 -7.16 -14.74 5.05
N PHE A 267 -6.19 -14.72 4.14
CA PHE A 267 -5.67 -15.92 3.50
C PHE A 267 -4.44 -16.45 4.23
N ASN A 268 -4.46 -17.73 4.62
CA ASN A 268 -3.32 -18.42 5.20
C ASN A 268 -2.46 -19.07 4.10
N LEU A 269 -1.24 -18.59 3.92
CA LEU A 269 -0.31 -19.10 2.91
C LEU A 269 0.15 -20.54 3.16
N THR A 270 0.04 -21.03 4.40
CA THR A 270 0.49 -22.38 4.77
C THR A 270 -0.58 -23.42 4.48
N SER A 271 -1.83 -23.14 4.89
CA SER A 271 -2.96 -24.06 4.71
C SER A 271 -3.75 -23.82 3.43
N ALA A 272 -3.47 -22.74 2.69
CA ALA A 272 -4.23 -22.29 1.52
C ALA A 272 -5.73 -22.19 1.83
N SER A 273 -6.07 -21.47 2.89
CA SER A 273 -7.46 -21.33 3.36
C SER A 273 -7.77 -19.89 3.77
N PHE A 274 -9.02 -19.49 3.60
CA PHE A 274 -9.51 -18.18 3.99
C PHE A 274 -10.28 -18.19 5.32
N LEU A 275 -10.17 -17.10 6.07
CA LEU A 275 -11.21 -16.60 6.95
C LEU A 275 -11.92 -15.42 6.26
N HIS A 276 -13.20 -15.21 6.52
CA HIS A 276 -13.99 -14.14 5.89
C HIS A 276 -14.74 -13.30 6.94
N GLY A 277 -14.94 -12.02 6.62
CA GLY A 277 -15.85 -11.13 7.34
C GLY A 277 -15.66 -11.09 8.85
N ASP A 278 -16.66 -11.52 9.61
CA ASP A 278 -16.65 -11.46 11.08
C ASP A 278 -15.49 -12.23 11.72
N GLU A 279 -15.07 -13.35 11.13
CA GLU A 279 -13.91 -14.12 11.63
C GLU A 279 -12.60 -13.34 11.49
N VAL A 280 -12.50 -12.48 10.48
CA VAL A 280 -11.37 -11.57 10.29
C VAL A 280 -11.43 -10.44 11.31
N LEU A 281 -12.62 -9.92 11.63
CA LEU A 281 -12.79 -8.88 12.66
C LEU A 281 -12.46 -9.37 14.09
N GLN A 282 -12.54 -10.68 14.33
CA GLN A 282 -12.12 -11.29 15.60
C GLN A 282 -10.58 -11.37 15.75
N GLN A 283 -9.82 -11.10 14.69
CA GLN A 283 -8.36 -11.13 14.76
C GLN A 283 -7.82 -9.95 15.58
N PRO A 284 -6.74 -10.13 16.36
CA PRO A 284 -6.21 -9.07 17.24
C PRO A 284 -5.84 -7.76 16.52
N PHE A 285 -5.48 -7.83 15.25
CA PHE A 285 -5.14 -6.65 14.44
C PHE A 285 -6.36 -5.91 13.86
N MET A 286 -7.56 -6.49 13.93
CA MET A 286 -8.83 -5.85 13.51
C MET A 286 -9.73 -5.47 14.70
N GLN A 287 -9.32 -5.79 15.93
CA GLN A 287 -10.10 -5.43 17.12
C GLN A 287 -10.35 -3.92 17.17
N GLY A 288 -11.61 -3.54 17.36
CA GLY A 288 -12.04 -2.14 17.40
C GLY A 288 -12.33 -1.53 16.03
N PHE A 289 -12.29 -2.32 14.95
CA PHE A 289 -12.77 -1.88 13.63
C PHE A 289 -14.17 -1.28 13.72
N LYS A 290 -14.37 -0.15 13.05
CA LYS A 290 -15.67 0.49 12.89
C LYS A 290 -15.84 0.94 11.43
N PRO A 291 -16.97 0.63 10.79
CA PRO A 291 -17.29 1.25 9.51
C PRO A 291 -17.27 2.77 9.61
N VAL A 292 -17.00 3.44 8.50
CA VAL A 292 -17.39 4.86 8.36
C VAL A 292 -18.90 4.98 8.45
N SER A 293 -19.40 6.13 8.92
CA SER A 293 -20.82 6.30 9.27
C SER A 293 -21.79 6.01 8.13
N SER A 294 -21.36 6.24 6.88
CA SER A 294 -22.14 5.98 5.68
C SER A 294 -22.39 4.49 5.42
N HIS A 295 -21.52 3.59 5.93
CA HIS A 295 -21.62 2.14 5.80
C HIS A 295 -22.28 1.42 7.00
N GLU A 296 -22.47 2.09 8.14
CA GLU A 296 -22.94 1.48 9.40
C GLU A 296 -24.22 0.64 9.30
N LYS A 297 -25.13 0.98 8.37
CA LYS A 297 -26.47 0.38 8.26
C LYS A 297 -26.66 -0.58 7.09
N HIS A 298 -25.67 -0.69 6.20
CA HIS A 298 -25.78 -1.43 4.94
C HIS A 298 -24.72 -2.53 4.89
N LEU A 299 -23.51 -2.15 4.47
CA LEU A 299 -22.37 -3.05 4.29
C LEU A 299 -21.18 -2.54 5.12
N PRO A 300 -21.06 -2.89 6.42
CA PRO A 300 -20.09 -2.28 7.32
C PRO A 300 -18.62 -2.61 7.00
N ARG A 301 -18.36 -3.62 6.18
CA ARG A 301 -16.99 -4.03 5.79
C ARG A 301 -16.69 -3.77 4.32
N ALA A 302 -17.67 -3.26 3.58
CA ALA A 302 -17.53 -2.93 2.18
C ALA A 302 -16.60 -1.73 1.95
N ASP A 303 -16.10 -1.62 0.73
CA ASP A 303 -15.35 -0.48 0.20
C ASP A 303 -14.12 -0.07 0.99
N ILE A 304 -13.49 -1.04 1.66
CA ILE A 304 -12.15 -0.83 2.21
C ILE A 304 -11.16 -0.83 1.03
N LYS A 305 -10.77 0.37 0.59
CA LYS A 305 -9.85 0.58 -0.55
C LYS A 305 -8.38 0.40 -0.18
N SER A 306 -8.06 0.39 1.11
CA SER A 306 -6.68 0.21 1.58
C SER A 306 -6.59 -0.41 2.97
N LEU A 307 -5.60 -1.29 3.14
CA LEU A 307 -5.23 -1.93 4.40
C LEU A 307 -3.70 -1.89 4.58
N SER A 308 -3.23 -1.60 5.79
CA SER A 308 -1.80 -1.67 6.12
C SER A 308 -1.56 -1.97 7.59
N LEU A 309 -0.74 -2.98 7.88
CA LEU A 309 -0.49 -3.46 9.23
C LEU A 309 0.95 -3.19 9.66
N HIS A 310 1.13 -2.71 10.90
CA HIS A 310 2.43 -2.57 11.55
C HIS A 310 2.45 -3.39 12.83
N LYS A 311 3.59 -4.05 13.10
CA LYS A 311 3.74 -5.01 14.21
C LYS A 311 3.40 -4.42 15.58
N SER A 312 3.73 -3.15 15.82
CA SER A 312 3.52 -2.48 17.11
C SER A 312 2.51 -1.35 17.06
N SER A 313 2.14 -0.87 15.88
CA SER A 313 1.30 0.33 15.72
C SER A 313 -0.11 0.02 15.25
N GLY A 314 -0.37 -1.24 14.91
CA GLY A 314 -1.69 -1.72 14.54
C GLY A 314 -2.01 -1.48 13.07
N THR A 315 -3.28 -1.27 12.78
CA THR A 315 -3.82 -1.33 11.42
C THR A 315 -4.26 0.05 10.96
N LEU A 316 -3.94 0.37 9.71
CA LEU A 316 -4.52 1.49 8.98
C LEU A 316 -5.53 0.92 7.99
N TYR A 317 -6.67 1.59 7.87
CA TYR A 317 -7.60 1.31 6.78
C TYR A 317 -8.22 2.60 6.22
N VAL A 318 -8.44 2.59 4.92
CA VAL A 318 -9.21 3.61 4.20
C VAL A 318 -10.46 2.93 3.68
N GLN A 319 -11.62 3.42 4.11
CA GLN A 319 -12.91 2.96 3.63
C GLN A 319 -13.56 4.11 2.89
N ALA A 320 -13.97 3.88 1.65
CA ALA A 320 -14.69 4.89 0.89
C ALA A 320 -16.04 5.19 1.55
N ASP A 321 -16.59 6.36 1.25
CA ASP A 321 -17.97 6.65 1.62
C ASP A 321 -18.95 5.90 0.70
N TRP A 322 -20.14 5.61 1.23
CA TRP A 322 -21.20 4.91 0.49
C TRP A 322 -21.48 5.56 -0.88
N LYS A 323 -21.41 4.78 -1.95
CA LYS A 323 -21.52 5.21 -3.36
C LYS A 323 -20.42 6.19 -3.80
N ASP A 324 -19.25 6.10 -3.19
CA ASP A 324 -18.04 6.83 -3.56
C ASP A 324 -16.84 5.87 -3.70
N TYR A 325 -15.76 6.34 -4.30
CA TYR A 325 -14.52 5.58 -4.50
C TYR A 325 -13.43 5.99 -3.51
N PHE A 326 -13.62 7.09 -2.79
CA PHE A 326 -12.61 7.71 -1.95
C PHE A 326 -13.15 8.01 -0.55
N SER A 327 -12.22 8.31 0.36
CA SER A 327 -12.50 8.82 1.70
C SER A 327 -11.83 10.17 1.91
N THR A 328 -12.16 10.87 2.99
CA THR A 328 -11.38 12.03 3.50
C THR A 328 -10.66 11.72 4.81
N LEU A 329 -10.66 10.45 5.22
CA LEU A 329 -10.01 10.03 6.45
C LEU A 329 -9.23 8.72 6.27
N VAL A 330 -8.22 8.56 7.11
CA VAL A 330 -7.52 7.30 7.34
C VAL A 330 -7.85 6.87 8.76
N ASN A 331 -8.33 5.64 8.93
CA ASN A 331 -8.63 5.10 10.26
C ASN A 331 -7.41 4.36 10.80
N HIS A 332 -7.05 4.67 12.04
CA HIS A 332 -5.95 4.03 12.77
C HIS A 332 -6.49 3.19 13.93
N LEU A 333 -6.33 1.87 13.82
CA LEU A 333 -6.63 0.88 14.85
C LEU A 333 -5.36 0.55 15.63
N THR A 334 -5.26 1.03 16.86
CA THR A 334 -4.20 0.59 17.78
C THR A 334 -4.57 -0.77 18.36
N PHE A 335 -3.58 -1.65 18.57
CA PHE A 335 -3.81 -2.95 19.22
C PHE A 335 -4.54 -2.80 20.56
N GLY A 336 -5.63 -3.56 20.72
CA GLY A 336 -6.46 -3.55 21.93
C GLY A 336 -7.37 -2.32 22.09
N ALA A 337 -7.40 -1.41 21.12
CA ALA A 337 -8.33 -0.28 21.15
C ALA A 337 -9.78 -0.73 20.96
N GLN A 338 -10.73 -0.04 21.59
CA GLN A 338 -12.16 -0.29 21.41
C GLN A 338 -12.75 0.39 20.16
N ALA A 339 -12.02 1.32 19.57
CA ALA A 339 -12.41 2.04 18.36
C ALA A 339 -11.17 2.53 17.60
N SER A 340 -11.30 2.68 16.29
CA SER A 340 -10.34 3.41 15.47
C SER A 340 -10.31 4.90 15.83
N ARG A 341 -9.18 5.53 15.56
CA ARG A 341 -9.04 6.98 15.54
C ARG A 341 -8.90 7.47 14.10
N ALA A 342 -9.72 8.43 13.71
CA ALA A 342 -9.66 9.04 12.40
C ALA A 342 -8.48 10.04 12.30
N ILE A 343 -7.81 10.03 11.15
CA ILE A 343 -6.84 11.02 10.70
C ILE A 343 -7.50 11.73 9.52
N TYR A 344 -7.84 13.01 9.68
CA TYR A 344 -8.60 13.76 8.69
C TYR A 344 -7.69 14.44 7.66
N PHE A 345 -8.15 14.43 6.41
CA PHE A 345 -7.53 15.10 5.28
C PHE A 345 -8.53 16.06 4.63
N SER A 346 -8.05 17.21 4.16
CA SER A 346 -8.85 18.10 3.31
C SER A 346 -9.02 17.60 1.87
N GLN A 347 -8.22 16.61 1.48
CA GLN A 347 -8.23 15.97 0.16
C GLN A 347 -8.82 14.57 0.24
N SER A 348 -9.27 14.07 -0.91
CA SER A 348 -9.66 12.67 -1.03
C SER A 348 -8.43 11.76 -0.94
N VAL A 349 -8.61 10.60 -0.30
CA VAL A 349 -7.61 9.57 -0.06
C VAL A 349 -8.13 8.24 -0.57
N TYR A 350 -7.28 7.50 -1.27
CA TYR A 350 -7.57 6.14 -1.75
C TYR A 350 -6.76 5.10 -0.99
N ARG A 351 -5.43 5.32 -0.84
CA ARG A 351 -4.53 4.43 -0.08
C ARG A 351 -3.69 5.16 0.95
N SER A 352 -3.46 4.47 2.06
CA SER A 352 -2.57 4.89 3.13
C SER A 352 -1.88 3.67 3.73
N ARG A 353 -0.57 3.77 3.93
CA ARG A 353 0.26 2.64 4.37
C ARG A 353 1.23 3.07 5.45
N TRP A 354 1.63 2.14 6.31
CA TRP A 354 2.79 2.37 7.17
C TRP A 354 4.03 2.57 6.30
N PHE A 355 4.79 3.62 6.60
CA PHE A 355 6.05 3.93 5.93
C PHE A 355 7.19 3.12 6.55
N SER A 356 7.09 1.79 6.43
CA SER A 356 7.99 0.82 7.03
C SER A 356 7.90 -0.53 6.30
N PRO A 357 8.93 -1.38 6.39
CA PRO A 357 8.79 -2.77 5.94
C PRO A 357 7.78 -3.53 6.79
N VAL A 358 7.14 -4.56 6.23
CA VAL A 358 6.29 -5.45 7.02
C VAL A 358 7.13 -6.55 7.67
N ALA A 359 7.13 -6.58 9.00
CA ALA A 359 7.94 -7.51 9.77
C ALA A 359 7.69 -8.98 9.35
N GLY A 360 8.76 -9.71 9.05
CA GLY A 360 8.70 -11.13 8.64
C GLY A 360 8.34 -11.37 7.18
N TRP A 361 8.22 -10.33 6.35
CA TRP A 361 7.88 -10.42 4.93
C TRP A 361 8.94 -9.88 3.98
N SER A 362 9.60 -8.78 4.34
CA SER A 362 10.75 -8.25 3.60
C SER A 362 12.05 -8.45 4.39
N VAL A 363 13.16 -8.63 3.68
CA VAL A 363 14.53 -8.51 4.22
C VAL A 363 15.16 -7.15 3.92
N GLU A 364 14.43 -6.29 3.19
CA GLU A 364 14.92 -4.97 2.79
C GLU A 364 15.05 -4.02 3.97
#